data_AF-A0AAP7GU89-F1
#
_entry.id   AF-A0AAP7GU89-F1
#
_cell.length_a   1.000
_cell.length_b   1.000
_cell.length_c   1.000
_cell.angle_alpha   90.00
_cell.angle_beta   90.00
_cell.angle_gamma   90.00
#
_symmetry.space_group_name_H-M   'P 1'
#
loop_
_entity.id
_entity.type
_entity.pdbx_description
1 polymer ?
#
loop_
_entity_poly.entity_id
_entity_poly.type
_entity_poly.pdbx_seq_one_letter_code
_entity_poly.pdbx_strand_id
1 'polypeptide(L)'
;MANFVYVPFLRWKKGEQDALRFLKEADRERMLPVADVVLLEASRKQPKLIAQMVKCAGEKYPIGVDLSDAYDGPVAHSDLADVCGQLMQANIKAWPVVRATAALIDLVGLAALKPFPAIVVRAREGVTFSELDAVLDGIRKACGKTKPIYLVVDMYAVGNVDPAVKAAAVQGMVAHFCSYPTLTQVVIAGGSFPMTLTGMKQGINNHLVRKELAIWQALRAVPECSSVVFGDYCVTNPEPLGDLDPTKINPSAAIRYALDTQWWVIRGAGTRSAGKGGMGQYNHLCDILINHPDYSGVGYSHGDDRYHFHAQVGSPPGNLMTWRRDATNHHLTLTVRTILSGAV
;
A
#
# COMPACT_ATOMS: atom_id res chain seq x y z
N MET A 1 1.46 -19.38 -12.17
CA MET A 1 1.03 -18.56 -11.01
C MET A 1 0.95 -17.11 -11.45
N ALA A 2 0.16 -16.27 -10.79
CA ALA A 2 0.12 -14.85 -11.12
C ALA A 2 1.43 -14.19 -10.68
N ASN A 3 2.09 -13.47 -11.58
CA ASN A 3 3.27 -12.67 -11.27
C ASN A 3 2.87 -11.19 -11.29
N PHE A 4 3.21 -10.49 -10.22
CA PHE A 4 2.92 -9.06 -10.05
C PHE A 4 4.20 -8.26 -10.19
N VAL A 5 4.10 -7.03 -10.68
CA VAL A 5 5.23 -6.10 -10.74
C VAL A 5 5.16 -5.05 -9.62
N TYR A 6 4.01 -4.96 -8.94
CA TYR A 6 3.78 -3.97 -7.90
C TYR A 6 2.85 -4.52 -6.80
N VAL A 7 3.19 -4.24 -5.53
CA VAL A 7 2.44 -4.67 -4.34
C VAL A 7 2.13 -3.45 -3.46
N PRO A 8 1.00 -2.74 -3.69
CA PRO A 8 0.61 -1.60 -2.85
C PRO A 8 -0.03 -2.05 -1.54
N PHE A 9 0.40 -1.44 -0.43
CA PHE A 9 -0.20 -1.61 0.90
C PHE A 9 -1.22 -0.52 1.18
N LEU A 10 -2.48 -0.93 1.33
CA LEU A 10 -3.63 -0.05 1.52
C LEU A 10 -4.18 -0.27 2.92
N ARG A 11 -4.32 0.78 3.73
CA ARG A 11 -4.97 0.75 5.08
C ARG A 11 -6.46 0.39 5.06
N TRP A 12 -6.94 -0.07 3.91
CA TRP A 12 -8.31 -0.48 3.61
C TRP A 12 -9.40 0.47 4.11
N LYS A 13 -9.12 1.78 4.13
CA LYS A 13 -10.11 2.83 4.41
C LYS A 13 -10.82 3.24 3.13
N LYS A 14 -11.93 3.96 3.27
CA LYS A 14 -12.85 4.24 2.17
C LYS A 14 -12.19 4.90 0.94
N GLY A 15 -11.23 5.80 1.14
CA GLY A 15 -10.52 6.47 0.05
C GLY A 15 -9.66 5.50 -0.76
N GLU A 16 -8.89 4.65 -0.08
CA GLU A 16 -8.04 3.62 -0.68
C GLU A 16 -8.86 2.51 -1.34
N GLN A 17 -9.98 2.11 -0.73
CA GLN A 17 -10.94 1.18 -1.33
C GLN A 17 -11.46 1.71 -2.67
N ASP A 18 -11.94 2.95 -2.69
CA ASP A 18 -12.44 3.56 -3.92
C ASP A 18 -11.31 3.81 -4.93
N ALA A 19 -10.10 4.11 -4.48
CA ALA A 19 -8.93 4.26 -5.35
C ALA A 19 -8.65 2.97 -6.13
N LEU A 20 -8.71 1.82 -5.46
CA LEU A 20 -8.56 0.51 -6.09
C LEU A 20 -9.72 0.20 -7.04
N ARG A 21 -10.95 0.50 -6.61
CA ARG A 21 -12.18 0.28 -7.40
C ARG A 21 -12.14 0.97 -8.76
N PHE A 22 -11.58 2.17 -8.83
CA PHE A 22 -11.55 2.99 -10.04
C PHE A 22 -10.28 2.83 -10.87
N LEU A 23 -9.43 1.82 -10.57
CA LEU A 23 -8.32 1.48 -11.46
C LEU A 23 -8.83 0.90 -12.78
N LYS A 24 -8.12 1.20 -13.87
CA LYS A 24 -8.32 0.51 -15.13
C LYS A 24 -7.85 -0.93 -14.98
N GLU A 25 -8.51 -1.84 -15.69
CA GLU A 25 -8.26 -3.28 -15.60
C GLU A 25 -6.80 -3.64 -15.92
N ALA A 26 -6.21 -3.03 -16.96
CA ALA A 26 -4.83 -3.22 -17.37
C ALA A 26 -3.80 -2.81 -16.30
N ASP A 27 -4.15 -1.85 -15.43
CA ASP A 27 -3.31 -1.47 -14.30
C ASP A 27 -3.50 -2.46 -13.14
N ARG A 28 -4.77 -2.81 -12.83
CA ARG A 28 -5.15 -3.69 -11.71
C ARG A 28 -4.59 -5.10 -11.83
N GLU A 29 -4.49 -5.64 -13.04
CA GLU A 29 -4.02 -7.03 -13.26
C GLU A 29 -2.54 -7.25 -12.98
N ARG A 30 -1.75 -6.16 -12.98
CA ARG A 30 -0.29 -6.19 -12.79
C ARG A 30 0.14 -6.02 -11.34
N MET A 31 -0.83 -5.88 -10.42
CA MET A 31 -0.58 -5.64 -9.00
C MET A 31 -1.25 -6.67 -8.08
N LEU A 32 -0.63 -6.89 -6.92
CA LEU A 32 -1.24 -7.56 -5.76
C LEU A 32 -1.42 -6.53 -4.65
N PRO A 33 -2.59 -5.86 -4.55
CA PRO A 33 -2.87 -5.00 -3.42
C PRO A 33 -2.92 -5.82 -2.14
N VAL A 34 -2.37 -5.27 -1.05
CA VAL A 34 -2.51 -5.79 0.30
C VAL A 34 -3.43 -4.85 1.08
N ALA A 35 -4.55 -5.38 1.53
CA ALA A 35 -5.48 -4.71 2.42
C ALA A 35 -5.02 -4.90 3.88
N ASP A 36 -4.40 -3.86 4.43
CA ASP A 36 -4.18 -3.70 5.87
C ASP A 36 -5.53 -3.32 6.51
N VAL A 37 -6.29 -4.32 6.94
CA VAL A 37 -7.60 -4.13 7.58
C VAL A 37 -7.37 -3.56 8.98
N VAL A 38 -7.84 -2.33 9.17
CA VAL A 38 -7.63 -1.58 10.43
C VAL A 38 -8.79 -1.69 11.43
N LEU A 39 -9.94 -2.21 11.00
CA LEU A 39 -11.11 -2.34 11.86
C LEU A 39 -11.98 -3.49 11.38
N LEU A 40 -12.33 -4.36 12.32
CA LEU A 40 -13.31 -5.42 12.14
C LEU A 40 -14.61 -5.07 12.84
N GLU A 41 -15.70 -5.64 12.33
CA GLU A 41 -17.00 -5.58 13.00
C GLU A 41 -17.01 -6.50 14.21
N ALA A 42 -17.85 -6.19 15.20
CA ALA A 42 -18.08 -7.05 16.36
C ALA A 42 -18.61 -8.44 15.97
N SER A 43 -19.31 -8.54 14.83
CA SER A 43 -19.77 -9.81 14.28
C SER A 43 -18.65 -10.54 13.56
N ARG A 44 -18.39 -11.80 13.94
CA ARG A 44 -17.45 -12.69 13.24
C ARG A 44 -17.76 -12.87 11.75
N LYS A 45 -19.00 -12.59 11.31
CA LYS A 45 -19.42 -12.71 9.91
C LYS A 45 -18.94 -11.56 9.00
N GLN A 46 -18.41 -10.48 9.56
CA GLN A 46 -17.80 -9.35 8.84
C GLN A 46 -18.55 -8.88 7.55
N PRO A 47 -19.90 -8.74 7.55
CA PRO A 47 -20.67 -8.47 6.33
C PRO A 47 -20.29 -7.16 5.63
N LYS A 48 -19.89 -6.11 6.36
CA LYS A 48 -19.45 -4.84 5.77
C LYS A 48 -18.10 -4.99 5.09
N LEU A 49 -17.15 -5.71 5.70
CA LEU A 49 -15.85 -5.96 5.08
C LEU A 49 -16.02 -6.74 3.77
N ILE A 50 -16.86 -7.79 3.78
CA ILE A 50 -17.17 -8.57 2.58
C ILE A 50 -17.79 -7.68 1.50
N ALA A 51 -18.80 -6.87 1.84
CA ALA A 51 -19.44 -5.95 0.89
C ALA A 51 -18.44 -4.92 0.32
N GLN A 52 -17.51 -4.43 1.13
CA GLN A 52 -16.44 -3.52 0.69
C GLN A 52 -15.48 -4.22 -0.27
N MET A 53 -15.06 -5.45 0.02
CA MET A 53 -14.16 -6.24 -0.83
C MET A 53 -14.80 -6.57 -2.18
N VAL A 54 -16.06 -7.03 -2.18
CA VAL A 54 -16.83 -7.28 -3.41
C VAL A 54 -16.92 -6.01 -4.27
N LYS A 55 -17.24 -4.88 -3.65
CA LYS A 55 -17.40 -3.62 -4.37
C LYS A 55 -16.10 -3.04 -4.91
N CYS A 56 -14.99 -3.20 -4.19
CA CYS A 56 -13.77 -2.41 -4.41
C CYS A 56 -12.56 -3.23 -4.87
N ALA A 57 -12.39 -4.46 -4.38
CA ALA A 57 -11.34 -5.36 -4.85
C ALA A 57 -11.76 -6.13 -6.11
N GLY A 58 -13.06 -6.48 -6.18
CA GLY A 58 -13.63 -7.32 -7.23
C GLY A 58 -13.22 -8.79 -7.12
N GLU A 59 -13.80 -9.62 -7.98
CA GLU A 59 -13.63 -11.09 -7.95
C GLU A 59 -12.49 -11.58 -8.87
N LYS A 60 -12.09 -10.75 -9.84
CA LYS A 60 -11.19 -11.15 -10.93
C LYS A 60 -9.75 -11.36 -10.47
N TYR A 61 -9.23 -10.47 -9.62
CA TYR A 61 -7.82 -10.41 -9.24
C TYR A 61 -7.63 -10.64 -7.74
N PRO A 62 -6.51 -11.27 -7.32
CA PRO A 62 -6.28 -11.53 -5.92
C PRO A 62 -6.02 -10.25 -5.11
N ILE A 63 -6.30 -10.34 -3.82
CA ILE A 63 -5.99 -9.32 -2.83
C ILE A 63 -5.40 -9.98 -1.59
N GLY A 64 -4.28 -9.45 -1.10
CA GLY A 64 -3.72 -9.84 0.20
C GLY A 64 -4.57 -9.27 1.33
N VAL A 65 -4.85 -10.05 2.37
CA VAL A 65 -5.61 -9.61 3.55
C VAL A 65 -4.71 -9.70 4.76
N ASP A 66 -4.36 -8.57 5.35
CA ASP A 66 -3.60 -8.46 6.59
C ASP A 66 -4.52 -7.90 7.68
N LEU A 67 -4.73 -8.67 8.75
CA LEU A 67 -5.58 -8.26 9.88
C LEU A 67 -4.79 -7.67 11.04
N SER A 68 -3.47 -7.56 10.93
CA SER A 68 -2.62 -7.25 12.08
C SER A 68 -2.92 -5.91 12.72
N ASP A 69 -3.41 -4.95 11.94
CA ASP A 69 -3.73 -3.61 12.42
C ASP A 69 -5.16 -3.51 12.99
N ALA A 70 -5.94 -4.59 12.96
CA ALA A 70 -7.27 -4.69 13.58
C ALA A 70 -7.24 -5.34 14.97
N TYR A 71 -6.06 -5.76 15.45
CA TYR A 71 -5.85 -6.44 16.72
C TYR A 71 -4.77 -5.72 17.54
N ASP A 72 -4.91 -5.71 18.87
CA ASP A 72 -3.90 -5.17 19.80
C ASP A 72 -2.72 -6.13 20.04
N GLY A 73 -2.68 -7.27 19.34
CA GLY A 73 -1.67 -8.32 19.48
C GLY A 73 -1.60 -9.22 18.26
N PRO A 74 -0.85 -10.34 18.33
CA PRO A 74 -0.73 -11.28 17.22
C PRO A 74 -2.09 -11.82 16.78
N VAL A 75 -2.35 -11.79 15.47
CA VAL A 75 -3.58 -12.37 14.90
C VAL A 75 -3.44 -13.89 14.88
N ALA A 76 -4.40 -14.59 15.49
CA ALA A 76 -4.49 -16.04 15.37
C ALA A 76 -4.68 -16.44 13.89
N HIS A 77 -3.93 -17.44 13.42
CA HIS A 77 -4.01 -17.88 12.02
C HIS A 77 -5.41 -18.39 11.65
N SER A 78 -6.18 -18.92 12.61
CA SER A 78 -7.58 -19.30 12.43
C SER A 78 -8.48 -18.10 12.15
N ASP A 79 -8.28 -16.97 12.82
CA ASP A 79 -9.11 -15.77 12.63
C ASP A 79 -8.85 -15.17 11.24
N LEU A 80 -7.59 -15.13 10.82
CA LEU A 80 -7.22 -14.73 9.46
C LEU A 80 -7.82 -15.67 8.41
N ALA A 81 -7.76 -16.98 8.66
CA ALA A 81 -8.37 -17.99 7.79
C ALA A 81 -9.90 -17.84 7.73
N ASP A 82 -10.57 -17.56 8.84
CA ASP A 82 -12.02 -17.38 8.89
C ASP A 82 -12.45 -16.17 8.04
N VAL A 83 -11.76 -15.03 8.15
CA VAL A 83 -12.06 -13.84 7.33
C VAL A 83 -11.78 -14.10 5.85
N CYS A 84 -10.62 -14.68 5.52
CA CYS A 84 -10.28 -15.00 4.13
C CYS A 84 -11.24 -16.04 3.53
N GLY A 85 -11.67 -17.03 4.33
CA GLY A 85 -12.61 -18.06 3.91
C GLY A 85 -13.99 -17.49 3.58
N GLN A 86 -14.48 -16.55 4.39
CA GLN A 86 -15.73 -15.83 4.11
C GLN A 86 -15.63 -14.97 2.84
N LEU A 87 -14.49 -14.34 2.60
CA LEU A 87 -14.23 -13.61 1.35
C LEU A 87 -14.23 -14.55 0.14
N MET A 88 -13.63 -15.74 0.24
CA MET A 88 -13.68 -16.76 -0.81
C MET A 88 -15.10 -17.27 -1.08
N GLN A 89 -15.94 -17.43 -0.04
CA GLN A 89 -17.36 -17.76 -0.21
C GLN A 89 -18.13 -16.66 -0.96
N ALA A 90 -17.65 -15.42 -0.91
CA ALA A 90 -18.15 -14.29 -1.69
C ALA A 90 -17.39 -14.08 -3.02
N ASN A 91 -16.73 -15.13 -3.54
CA ASN A 91 -15.96 -15.13 -4.80
C ASN A 91 -14.73 -14.20 -4.84
N ILE A 92 -14.28 -13.69 -3.70
CA ILE A 92 -13.05 -12.90 -3.63
C ILE A 92 -11.84 -13.82 -3.55
N LYS A 93 -10.84 -13.57 -4.41
CA LYS A 93 -9.55 -14.26 -4.39
C LYS A 93 -8.66 -13.73 -3.25
N ALA A 94 -9.11 -13.92 -2.01
CA ALA A 94 -8.42 -13.46 -0.81
C ALA A 94 -7.22 -14.36 -0.49
N TRP A 95 -6.04 -13.75 -0.34
CA TRP A 95 -4.80 -14.42 0.06
C TRP A 95 -4.41 -13.96 1.47
N PRO A 96 -4.27 -14.87 2.44
CA PRO A 96 -3.87 -14.50 3.79
C PRO A 96 -2.47 -13.89 3.82
N VAL A 97 -2.33 -12.74 4.48
CA VAL A 97 -1.04 -12.09 4.76
C VAL A 97 -0.69 -12.37 6.21
N VAL A 98 0.42 -13.06 6.42
CA VAL A 98 0.91 -13.45 7.73
C VAL A 98 2.16 -12.65 8.07
N ARG A 99 2.16 -11.95 9.21
CA ARG A 99 3.40 -11.37 9.73
C ARG A 99 4.34 -12.48 10.18
N ALA A 100 5.61 -12.41 9.78
CA ALA A 100 6.61 -13.42 10.13
C ALA A 100 6.70 -13.64 11.66
N THR A 101 6.60 -12.57 12.44
CA THR A 101 6.58 -12.63 13.91
C THR A 101 5.38 -13.39 14.47
N ALA A 102 4.18 -13.24 13.89
CA ALA A 102 3.01 -14.01 14.29
C ALA A 102 3.15 -15.50 13.93
N ALA A 103 3.73 -15.80 12.76
CA ALA A 103 4.01 -17.19 12.37
C ALA A 103 5.03 -17.88 13.28
N LEU A 104 6.06 -17.17 13.74
CA LEU A 104 7.06 -17.71 14.68
C LEU A 104 6.44 -18.08 16.03
N ILE A 105 5.42 -17.33 16.46
CA ILE A 105 4.69 -17.60 17.71
C ILE A 105 3.84 -18.88 17.57
N ASP A 106 3.23 -19.12 16.41
CA ASP A 106 2.31 -20.24 16.19
C ASP A 106 2.53 -20.96 14.84
N LEU A 107 3.65 -21.69 14.74
CA LEU A 107 3.95 -22.50 13.55
C LEU A 107 2.92 -23.63 13.31
N VAL A 108 2.23 -24.10 14.34
CA VAL A 108 1.23 -25.18 14.24
C VAL A 108 -0.06 -24.65 13.61
N GLY A 109 -0.51 -23.46 14.05
CA GLY A 109 -1.70 -22.80 13.52
C GLY A 109 -1.63 -22.43 12.05
N LEU A 110 -0.43 -22.39 11.46
CA LEU A 110 -0.25 -22.21 10.00
C LEU A 110 -1.05 -23.24 9.17
N ALA A 111 -1.40 -24.40 9.74
CA ALA A 111 -2.26 -25.40 9.08
C ALA A 111 -3.64 -24.85 8.69
N ALA A 112 -4.15 -23.82 9.39
CA ALA A 112 -5.39 -23.13 9.03
C ALA A 112 -5.33 -22.47 7.64
N LEU A 113 -4.13 -22.20 7.13
CA LEU A 113 -3.92 -21.52 5.86
C LEU A 113 -3.83 -22.48 4.65
N LYS A 114 -3.85 -23.79 4.90
CA LYS A 114 -3.78 -24.83 3.86
C LYS A 114 -4.82 -24.68 2.74
N PRO A 115 -6.09 -24.28 3.01
CA PRO A 115 -7.11 -24.14 1.97
C PRO A 115 -6.85 -23.01 0.96
N PHE A 116 -6.04 -22.00 1.31
CA PHE A 116 -5.84 -20.84 0.44
C PHE A 116 -4.87 -21.13 -0.71
N PRO A 117 -5.11 -20.57 -1.91
CA PRO A 117 -4.29 -20.87 -3.09
C PRO A 117 -2.86 -20.31 -3.01
N ALA A 118 -2.63 -19.28 -2.20
CA ALA A 118 -1.34 -18.67 -1.96
C ALA A 118 -1.30 -18.03 -0.56
N ILE A 119 -0.09 -17.82 -0.03
CA ILE A 119 0.14 -17.14 1.25
C ILE A 119 1.12 -16.00 1.00
N VAL A 120 0.87 -14.84 1.61
CA VAL A 120 1.81 -13.73 1.64
C VAL A 120 2.46 -13.72 3.03
N VAL A 121 3.78 -13.75 3.09
CA VAL A 121 4.55 -13.61 4.33
C VAL A 121 5.11 -12.21 4.38
N ARG A 122 4.85 -11.47 5.45
CA ARG A 122 5.31 -10.08 5.62
C ARG A 122 6.30 -10.00 6.78
N ALA A 123 7.57 -9.82 6.47
CA ALA A 123 8.65 -9.68 7.43
C ALA A 123 8.95 -8.19 7.66
N ARG A 124 8.78 -7.72 8.89
CA ARG A 124 9.22 -6.38 9.30
C ARG A 124 10.73 -6.38 9.56
N GLU A 125 11.32 -5.19 9.60
CA GLU A 125 12.68 -5.01 10.08
C GLU A 125 12.87 -5.66 11.47
N GLY A 126 14.03 -6.31 11.65
CA GLY A 126 14.35 -7.07 12.86
C GLY A 126 14.17 -8.59 12.73
N VAL A 127 13.38 -9.07 11.75
CA VAL A 127 13.30 -10.52 11.47
C VAL A 127 14.58 -10.97 10.76
N THR A 128 15.20 -12.03 11.27
CA THR A 128 16.47 -12.60 10.76
C THR A 128 16.25 -13.59 9.62
N PHE A 129 17.34 -13.99 8.94
CA PHE A 129 17.32 -15.05 7.92
C PHE A 129 16.77 -16.37 8.46
N SER A 130 17.31 -16.83 9.59
CA SER A 130 16.91 -18.10 10.21
C SER A 130 15.45 -18.11 10.67
N GLU A 131 14.93 -16.97 11.12
CA GLU A 131 13.52 -16.84 11.49
C GLU A 131 12.61 -16.91 10.25
N LEU A 132 13.00 -16.24 9.16
CA LEU A 132 12.27 -16.34 7.90
C LEU A 132 12.31 -17.77 7.34
N ASP A 133 13.45 -18.43 7.36
CA ASP A 133 13.57 -19.84 6.97
C ASP A 133 12.63 -20.73 7.79
N ALA A 134 12.60 -20.54 9.12
CA ALA A 134 11.70 -21.29 10.00
C ALA A 134 10.21 -21.06 9.67
N VAL A 135 9.82 -19.81 9.35
CA VAL A 135 8.45 -19.50 8.91
C VAL A 135 8.13 -20.18 7.58
N LEU A 136 9.03 -20.09 6.60
CA LEU A 136 8.84 -20.71 5.29
C LEU A 136 8.72 -22.24 5.42
N ASP A 137 9.60 -22.88 6.19
CA ASP A 137 9.55 -24.31 6.47
C ASP A 137 8.27 -24.72 7.20
N GLY A 138 7.84 -23.91 8.18
CA GLY A 138 6.57 -24.09 8.87
C GLY A 138 5.39 -24.09 7.91
N ILE A 139 5.32 -23.11 7.01
CA ILE A 139 4.28 -23.04 5.97
C ILE A 139 4.36 -24.25 5.06
N ARG A 140 5.55 -24.66 4.61
CA ARG A 140 5.71 -25.83 3.72
C ARG A 140 5.24 -27.12 4.38
N LYS A 141 5.56 -27.30 5.66
CA LYS A 141 5.14 -28.45 6.47
C LYS A 141 3.62 -28.47 6.66
N ALA A 142 3.02 -27.33 7.00
CA ALA A 142 1.60 -27.23 7.32
C ALA A 142 0.68 -27.17 6.08
N CYS A 143 1.11 -26.46 5.04
CA CYS A 143 0.30 -26.10 3.87
C CYS A 143 0.69 -26.82 2.59
N GLY A 144 1.83 -27.51 2.56
CA GLY A 144 2.32 -28.31 1.44
C GLY A 144 3.55 -27.72 0.74
N LYS A 145 4.42 -28.61 0.24
CA LYS A 145 5.72 -28.27 -0.35
C LYS A 145 5.63 -27.34 -1.56
N THR A 146 4.55 -27.37 -2.33
CA THR A 146 4.36 -26.57 -3.54
C THR A 146 3.48 -25.34 -3.35
N LYS A 147 3.08 -25.02 -2.10
CA LYS A 147 2.24 -23.86 -1.81
C LYS A 147 2.89 -22.58 -2.36
N PRO A 148 2.21 -21.76 -3.18
CA PRO A 148 2.73 -20.46 -3.58
C PRO A 148 2.93 -19.55 -2.36
N ILE A 149 4.12 -18.97 -2.23
CA ILE A 149 4.47 -18.06 -1.13
C ILE A 149 5.08 -16.80 -1.73
N TYR A 150 4.52 -15.64 -1.38
CA TYR A 150 5.05 -14.33 -1.72
C TYR A 150 5.68 -13.75 -0.45
N LEU A 151 6.99 -13.50 -0.47
CA LEU A 151 7.68 -12.92 0.68
C LEU A 151 7.78 -11.41 0.50
N VAL A 152 7.30 -10.65 1.48
CA VAL A 152 7.48 -9.21 1.57
C VAL A 152 8.52 -8.93 2.65
N VAL A 153 9.66 -8.39 2.24
CA VAL A 153 10.62 -7.73 3.14
C VAL A 153 10.16 -6.28 3.29
N ASP A 154 9.70 -5.92 4.47
CA ASP A 154 8.98 -4.68 4.72
C ASP A 154 9.78 -3.73 5.63
N MET A 155 10.40 -2.74 5.00
CA MET A 155 11.24 -1.72 5.63
C MET A 155 10.43 -0.67 6.41
N TYR A 156 9.09 -0.76 6.39
CA TYR A 156 8.21 0.20 7.06
C TYR A 156 8.46 1.65 6.62
N ALA A 157 8.65 2.59 7.55
CA ALA A 157 8.91 3.99 7.26
C ALA A 157 10.39 4.22 6.90
N VAL A 158 10.63 4.67 5.66
CA VAL A 158 11.99 4.96 5.13
C VAL A 158 12.18 6.43 4.76
N GLY A 159 11.24 7.31 5.12
CA GLY A 159 11.28 8.73 4.78
C GLY A 159 12.51 9.48 5.30
N ASN A 160 13.12 9.02 6.39
CA ASN A 160 14.25 9.68 7.06
C ASN A 160 15.60 8.98 6.88
N VAL A 161 15.67 7.90 6.10
CA VAL A 161 16.94 7.19 5.86
C VAL A 161 17.58 7.61 4.55
N ASP A 162 18.87 7.30 4.38
CA ASP A 162 19.55 7.39 3.09
C ASP A 162 19.22 6.13 2.25
N PRO A 163 18.76 6.28 0.99
CA PRO A 163 18.40 5.13 0.15
C PRO A 163 19.55 4.14 -0.10
N ALA A 164 20.78 4.62 -0.31
CA ALA A 164 21.91 3.75 -0.61
C ALA A 164 22.33 2.96 0.62
N VAL A 165 22.37 3.60 1.79
CA VAL A 165 22.63 2.93 3.08
C VAL A 165 21.57 1.88 3.37
N LYS A 166 20.28 2.21 3.18
CA LYS A 166 19.19 1.26 3.45
C LYS A 166 19.19 0.10 2.45
N ALA A 167 19.47 0.34 1.17
CA ALA A 167 19.61 -0.70 0.15
C ALA A 167 20.74 -1.68 0.50
N ALA A 168 21.93 -1.16 0.86
CA ALA A 168 23.06 -1.99 1.26
C ALA A 168 22.73 -2.86 2.50
N ALA A 169 21.98 -2.31 3.47
CA ALA A 169 21.60 -3.03 4.67
C ALA A 169 20.64 -4.22 4.41
N VAL A 170 19.76 -4.13 3.41
CA VAL A 170 18.79 -5.19 3.09
C VAL A 170 19.23 -6.09 1.92
N GLN A 171 20.26 -5.71 1.18
CA GLN A 171 20.70 -6.40 -0.05
C GLN A 171 20.94 -7.89 0.17
N GLY A 172 21.68 -8.29 1.21
CA GLY A 172 21.98 -9.70 1.47
C GLY A 172 20.72 -10.54 1.70
N MET A 173 19.73 -9.98 2.41
CA MET A 173 18.45 -10.65 2.67
C MET A 173 17.63 -10.80 1.39
N VAL A 174 17.51 -9.72 0.62
CA VAL A 174 16.77 -9.73 -0.64
C VAL A 174 17.41 -10.70 -1.64
N ALA A 175 18.74 -10.67 -1.80
CA ALA A 175 19.49 -11.57 -2.68
C ALA A 175 19.28 -13.04 -2.31
N HIS A 176 19.41 -13.36 -1.02
CA HIS A 176 19.19 -14.72 -0.52
C HIS A 176 17.79 -15.21 -0.89
N PHE A 177 16.74 -14.44 -0.57
CA PHE A 177 15.37 -14.89 -0.81
C PHE A 177 14.96 -14.83 -2.29
N CYS A 178 15.53 -13.94 -3.11
CA CYS A 178 15.32 -13.96 -4.56
C CYS A 178 15.88 -15.24 -5.19
N SER A 179 16.95 -15.80 -4.63
CA SER A 179 17.51 -17.09 -5.06
C SER A 179 16.78 -18.31 -4.49
N TYR A 180 15.81 -18.10 -3.58
CA TYR A 180 15.16 -19.19 -2.85
C TYR A 180 14.18 -19.96 -3.75
N PRO A 181 14.44 -21.23 -4.08
CA PRO A 181 13.81 -21.92 -5.21
C PRO A 181 12.31 -22.17 -5.07
N THR A 182 11.77 -22.04 -3.85
CA THR A 182 10.36 -22.34 -3.58
C THR A 182 9.50 -21.08 -3.44
N LEU A 183 10.11 -19.90 -3.30
CA LEU A 183 9.36 -18.65 -3.24
C LEU A 183 8.81 -18.29 -4.63
N THR A 184 7.59 -17.77 -4.66
CA THR A 184 6.94 -17.35 -5.90
C THR A 184 7.48 -15.99 -6.33
N GLN A 185 7.52 -15.02 -5.42
CA GLN A 185 8.17 -13.72 -5.62
C GLN A 185 8.66 -13.17 -4.27
N VAL A 186 9.71 -12.34 -4.33
CA VAL A 186 10.16 -11.50 -3.22
C VAL A 186 9.81 -10.07 -3.54
N VAL A 187 9.22 -9.38 -2.56
CA VAL A 187 8.81 -7.98 -2.62
C VAL A 187 9.64 -7.22 -1.60
N ILE A 188 10.17 -6.06 -1.98
CA ILE A 188 10.71 -5.09 -1.03
C ILE A 188 9.69 -3.95 -0.89
N ALA A 189 9.27 -3.67 0.34
CA ALA A 189 8.26 -2.66 0.62
C ALA A 189 8.77 -1.57 1.58
N GLY A 190 8.35 -0.34 1.37
CA GLY A 190 8.65 0.78 2.27
C GLY A 190 7.77 2.00 1.99
N GLY A 191 7.74 2.97 2.91
CA GLY A 191 6.98 4.20 2.74
C GLY A 191 7.77 5.44 3.15
N SER A 192 7.95 6.38 2.23
CA SER A 192 8.64 7.65 2.50
C SER A 192 7.72 8.82 2.77
N PHE A 193 6.42 8.71 2.48
CA PHE A 193 5.50 9.81 2.71
C PHE A 193 5.51 10.16 4.21
N PRO A 194 5.70 11.43 4.62
CA PRO A 194 5.85 11.78 6.02
C PRO A 194 4.53 11.61 6.79
N MET A 195 4.62 11.30 8.09
CA MET A 195 3.46 11.19 8.98
C MET A 195 2.62 12.47 8.99
N THR A 196 3.30 13.63 9.02
CA THR A 196 2.66 14.94 9.00
C THR A 196 3.30 15.80 7.93
N LEU A 197 2.55 16.79 7.43
CA LEU A 197 3.10 17.80 6.54
C LEU A 197 3.77 18.95 7.33
N THR A 198 3.84 18.88 8.67
CA THR A 198 4.41 19.95 9.50
C THR A 198 5.80 20.36 9.01
N GLY A 199 6.06 21.66 8.98
CA GLY A 199 7.30 22.22 8.45
C GLY A 199 7.27 22.60 6.96
N MET A 200 6.35 22.05 6.15
CA MET A 200 6.20 22.46 4.75
C MET A 200 5.51 23.83 4.62
N LYS A 201 5.96 24.67 3.70
CA LYS A 201 5.32 25.97 3.45
C LYS A 201 4.04 25.79 2.61
N GLN A 202 3.11 26.73 2.73
CA GLN A 202 2.00 26.81 1.79
C GLN A 202 2.53 27.16 0.39
N GLY A 203 1.85 26.69 -0.65
CA GLY A 203 2.22 26.88 -2.04
C GLY A 203 2.66 25.59 -2.74
N ILE A 204 3.41 25.76 -3.83
CA ILE A 204 3.71 24.71 -4.82
C ILE A 204 5.14 24.16 -4.74
N ASN A 205 6.01 24.70 -3.89
CA ASN A 205 7.44 24.35 -3.92
C ASN A 205 7.79 23.14 -3.03
N ASN A 206 6.83 22.27 -2.69
CA ASN A 206 7.08 21.12 -1.83
C ASN A 206 7.19 19.84 -2.67
N HIS A 207 8.39 19.27 -2.69
CA HIS A 207 8.67 17.99 -3.33
C HIS A 207 9.23 17.00 -2.32
N LEU A 208 8.76 15.75 -2.37
CA LEU A 208 9.13 14.69 -1.44
C LEU A 208 9.64 13.50 -2.23
N VAL A 209 10.91 13.14 -2.05
CA VAL A 209 11.51 12.00 -2.75
C VAL A 209 10.87 10.69 -2.32
N ARG A 210 10.59 9.81 -3.28
CA ARG A 210 10.15 8.42 -3.08
C ARG A 210 11.35 7.55 -2.73
N LYS A 211 11.83 7.62 -1.49
CA LYS A 211 13.06 6.91 -1.09
C LYS A 211 12.90 5.39 -1.14
N GLU A 212 11.71 4.87 -0.90
CA GLU A 212 11.42 3.44 -1.09
C GLU A 212 11.67 2.98 -2.54
N LEU A 213 11.34 3.83 -3.52
CA LEU A 213 11.56 3.55 -4.93
C LEU A 213 13.06 3.56 -5.24
N ALA A 214 13.79 4.57 -4.75
CA ALA A 214 15.24 4.64 -4.90
C ALA A 214 15.97 3.43 -4.27
N ILE A 215 15.51 2.93 -3.12
CA ILE A 215 16.03 1.71 -2.50
C ILE A 215 15.80 0.50 -3.41
N TRP A 216 14.59 0.33 -3.94
CA TRP A 216 14.26 -0.76 -4.86
C TRP A 216 15.08 -0.71 -6.15
N GLN A 217 15.28 0.49 -6.73
CA GLN A 217 16.12 0.68 -7.91
C GLN A 217 17.58 0.26 -7.64
N ALA A 218 18.14 0.69 -6.51
CA ALA A 218 19.49 0.31 -6.10
C ALA A 218 19.63 -1.22 -5.92
N LEU A 219 18.60 -1.87 -5.36
CA LEU A 219 18.57 -3.33 -5.26
C LEU A 219 18.49 -4.00 -6.63
N ARG A 220 17.64 -3.54 -7.54
CA ARG A 220 17.51 -4.16 -8.88
C ARG A 220 18.75 -4.01 -9.76
N ALA A 221 19.63 -3.06 -9.47
CA ALA A 221 20.94 -2.95 -10.11
C ALA A 221 21.90 -4.08 -9.70
N VAL A 222 21.62 -4.81 -8.61
CA VAL A 222 22.37 -5.98 -8.16
C VAL A 222 21.80 -7.23 -8.83
N PRO A 223 22.59 -8.03 -9.58
CA PRO A 223 22.09 -9.17 -10.35
C PRO A 223 21.23 -10.15 -9.55
N GLU A 224 21.63 -10.46 -8.32
CA GLU A 224 20.97 -11.39 -7.40
C GLU A 224 19.62 -10.88 -6.88
N CYS A 225 19.39 -9.57 -6.98
CA CYS A 225 18.16 -8.90 -6.57
C CYS A 225 17.30 -8.44 -7.76
N SER A 226 17.72 -8.71 -9.01
CA SER A 226 17.09 -8.18 -10.22
C SER A 226 15.60 -8.52 -10.39
N SER A 227 15.15 -9.61 -9.74
CA SER A 227 13.75 -10.09 -9.72
C SER A 227 12.90 -9.54 -8.57
N VAL A 228 13.46 -8.71 -7.67
CA VAL A 228 12.70 -8.18 -6.54
C VAL A 228 11.58 -7.25 -7.02
N VAL A 229 10.39 -7.49 -6.51
CA VAL A 229 9.17 -6.74 -6.83
C VAL A 229 9.07 -5.51 -5.94
N PHE A 230 8.58 -4.41 -6.49
CA PHE A 230 8.37 -3.19 -5.72
C PHE A 230 7.07 -3.26 -4.91
N GLY A 231 7.11 -2.79 -3.67
CA GLY A 231 5.93 -2.48 -2.87
C GLY A 231 6.07 -1.16 -2.13
N ASP A 232 4.96 -0.50 -1.86
CA ASP A 232 4.96 0.73 -1.07
C ASP A 232 3.64 0.97 -0.34
N TYR A 233 3.60 2.04 0.46
CA TYR A 233 2.41 2.51 1.20
C TYR A 233 1.71 3.67 0.49
N CYS A 234 1.92 3.75 -0.82
CA CYS A 234 1.36 4.77 -1.70
C CYS A 234 1.61 6.19 -1.15
N VAL A 235 0.53 6.95 -0.92
CA VAL A 235 0.56 8.36 -0.49
C VAL A 235 0.40 8.52 1.03
N THR A 236 0.73 7.51 1.82
CA THR A 236 0.53 7.46 3.28
C THR A 236 1.78 6.94 4.00
N ASN A 237 2.04 7.46 5.20
CA ASN A 237 3.08 6.90 6.06
C ASN A 237 2.58 5.60 6.71
N PRO A 238 3.39 4.54 6.76
CA PRO A 238 2.96 3.29 7.37
C PRO A 238 2.89 3.34 8.91
N GLU A 239 3.55 4.31 9.55
CA GLU A 239 3.41 4.57 10.98
C GLU A 239 1.99 5.00 11.33
N PRO A 240 1.41 4.47 12.43
CA PRO A 240 0.18 5.03 12.96
C PRO A 240 0.44 6.47 13.38
N LEU A 241 -0.51 7.36 13.07
CA LEU A 241 -0.65 8.60 13.84
C LEU A 241 -0.88 8.13 15.28
N GLY A 242 0.08 8.31 16.18
CA GLY A 242 0.05 7.80 17.57
C GLY A 242 -1.13 8.30 18.40
N ASP A 243 -0.91 8.77 19.63
CA ASP A 243 -2.02 9.20 20.52
C ASP A 243 -2.70 10.53 20.12
N LEU A 244 -2.52 10.98 18.87
CA LEU A 244 -3.15 12.19 18.36
C LEU A 244 -4.63 11.93 18.08
N ASP A 245 -5.49 12.52 18.90
CA ASP A 245 -6.94 12.57 18.69
C ASP A 245 -7.28 13.20 17.31
N PRO A 246 -7.77 12.43 16.32
CA PRO A 246 -8.04 12.94 14.98
C PRO A 246 -9.12 14.04 14.95
N THR A 247 -9.96 14.12 15.98
CA THR A 247 -10.97 15.18 16.11
C THR A 247 -10.34 16.53 16.47
N LYS A 248 -9.14 16.53 17.08
CA LYS A 248 -8.41 17.73 17.49
C LYS A 248 -7.38 18.20 16.46
N ILE A 249 -7.09 17.40 15.43
CA ILE A 249 -6.15 17.78 14.36
C ILE A 249 -6.84 18.71 13.36
N ASN A 250 -6.21 19.84 13.05
CA ASN A 250 -6.59 20.70 11.92
C ASN A 250 -5.70 20.37 10.70
N PRO A 251 -6.11 19.43 9.82
CA PRO A 251 -5.31 19.06 8.67
C PRO A 251 -5.20 20.24 7.70
N SER A 252 -4.03 20.41 7.09
CA SER A 252 -3.89 21.34 5.95
C SER A 252 -4.59 20.79 4.71
N ALA A 253 -5.19 21.67 3.92
CA ALA A 253 -5.55 21.32 2.55
C ALA A 253 -4.28 20.96 1.78
N ALA A 254 -4.23 19.78 1.15
CA ALA A 254 -3.04 19.37 0.41
C ALA A 254 -3.40 18.38 -0.71
N ILE A 255 -3.00 18.70 -1.93
CA ILE A 255 -2.97 17.75 -3.04
C ILE A 255 -1.65 16.99 -2.95
N ARG A 256 -1.71 15.66 -3.00
CA ARG A 256 -0.54 14.77 -3.02
C ARG A 256 -0.49 14.15 -4.41
N TYR A 257 0.31 14.74 -5.29
CA TYR A 257 0.42 14.29 -6.68
C TYR A 257 1.71 13.49 -6.84
N ALA A 258 1.64 12.29 -7.40
CA ALA A 258 2.83 11.48 -7.61
C ALA A 258 3.50 11.90 -8.92
N LEU A 259 4.82 12.00 -8.91
CA LEU A 259 5.68 12.08 -10.07
C LEU A 259 6.56 10.81 -10.05
N ASP A 260 7.37 10.60 -11.09
CA ASP A 260 8.13 9.34 -11.25
C ASP A 260 8.96 8.99 -10.01
N THR A 261 9.71 9.96 -9.47
CA THR A 261 10.65 9.75 -8.36
C THR A 261 10.30 10.52 -7.07
N GLN A 262 9.22 11.30 -7.09
CA GLN A 262 8.85 12.18 -5.98
C GLN A 262 7.33 12.41 -5.91
N TRP A 263 6.82 12.93 -4.80
CA TRP A 263 5.50 13.55 -4.75
C TRP A 263 5.62 15.06 -4.82
N TRP A 264 4.77 15.68 -5.61
CA TRP A 264 4.50 17.11 -5.55
C TRP A 264 3.34 17.38 -4.58
N VAL A 265 3.62 18.16 -3.53
CA VAL A 265 2.64 18.50 -2.49
C VAL A 265 2.24 19.97 -2.62
N ILE A 266 1.08 20.20 -3.23
CA ILE A 266 0.49 21.54 -3.32
C ILE A 266 -0.26 21.79 -2.02
N ARG A 267 0.20 22.75 -1.22
CA ARG A 267 -0.26 22.94 0.16
C ARG A 267 -1.02 24.24 0.37
N GLY A 268 -2.23 24.13 0.92
CA GLY A 268 -2.99 25.24 1.49
C GLY A 268 -2.89 25.33 3.02
N ALA A 269 -3.71 26.19 3.61
CA ALA A 269 -3.84 26.37 5.05
C ALA A 269 -4.68 25.26 5.71
N GLY A 270 -4.76 25.29 7.05
CA GLY A 270 -5.61 24.40 7.84
C GLY A 270 -7.10 24.49 7.43
N THR A 271 -7.74 23.36 7.17
CA THR A 271 -9.14 23.32 6.66
C THR A 271 -10.17 23.73 7.71
N ARG A 272 -9.78 23.84 8.98
CA ARG A 272 -10.61 24.33 10.10
C ARG A 272 -10.17 25.71 10.60
N SER A 273 -9.19 26.33 9.94
CA SER A 273 -8.73 27.68 10.29
C SER A 273 -9.73 28.73 9.80
N ALA A 274 -10.23 29.57 10.72
CA ALA A 274 -11.17 30.64 10.41
C ALA A 274 -10.60 31.59 9.33
N GLY A 275 -11.45 31.95 8.35
CA GLY A 275 -11.09 32.85 7.26
C GLY A 275 -10.08 32.31 6.24
N LYS A 276 -9.76 31.00 6.26
CA LYS A 276 -8.78 30.39 5.33
C LYS A 276 -9.41 29.55 4.21
N GLY A 277 -10.71 29.72 3.94
CA GLY A 277 -11.41 29.05 2.83
C GLY A 277 -11.79 27.58 3.08
N GLY A 278 -11.35 26.98 4.19
CA GLY A 278 -11.74 25.63 4.60
C GLY A 278 -11.44 24.58 3.53
N MET A 279 -12.42 23.73 3.20
CA MET A 279 -12.29 22.75 2.11
C MET A 279 -12.29 23.40 0.72
N GLY A 280 -12.86 24.61 0.56
CA GLY A 280 -12.90 25.34 -0.71
C GLY A 280 -11.52 25.61 -1.32
N GLN A 281 -10.46 25.59 -0.49
CA GLN A 281 -9.08 25.69 -0.95
C GLN A 281 -8.74 24.64 -2.02
N TYR A 282 -9.29 23.42 -1.92
CA TYR A 282 -8.93 22.35 -2.84
C TYR A 282 -9.32 22.61 -4.29
N ASN A 283 -10.37 23.39 -4.56
CA ASN A 283 -10.71 23.78 -5.93
C ASN A 283 -9.55 24.56 -6.57
N HIS A 284 -9.02 25.55 -5.84
CA HIS A 284 -7.85 26.31 -6.29
C HIS A 284 -6.58 25.46 -6.36
N LEU A 285 -6.36 24.53 -5.42
CA LEU A 285 -5.20 23.64 -5.51
C LEU A 285 -5.28 22.69 -6.72
N CYS A 286 -6.49 22.26 -7.11
CA CYS A 286 -6.71 21.49 -8.32
C CYS A 286 -6.48 22.32 -9.59
N ASP A 287 -6.95 23.58 -9.60
CA ASP A 287 -6.68 24.53 -10.69
C ASP A 287 -5.17 24.75 -10.90
N ILE A 288 -4.40 24.91 -9.81
CA ILE A 288 -2.93 24.95 -9.88
C ILE A 288 -2.37 23.67 -10.50
N LEU A 289 -2.83 22.49 -10.04
CA LEU A 289 -2.34 21.20 -10.53
C LEU A 289 -2.59 21.07 -12.04
N ILE A 290 -3.83 21.27 -12.50
CA ILE A 290 -4.18 20.97 -13.91
C ILE A 290 -3.55 21.93 -14.93
N ASN A 291 -3.15 23.11 -14.50
CA ASN A 291 -2.45 24.09 -15.33
C ASN A 291 -0.91 23.92 -15.29
N HIS A 292 -0.39 22.95 -14.52
CA HIS A 292 1.04 22.69 -14.42
C HIS A 292 1.50 21.65 -15.46
N PRO A 293 2.70 21.80 -16.07
CA PRO A 293 3.21 20.85 -17.07
C PRO A 293 3.34 19.41 -16.57
N ASP A 294 3.57 19.21 -15.27
CA ASP A 294 3.70 17.88 -14.67
C ASP A 294 2.37 17.15 -14.46
N TYR A 295 1.21 17.79 -14.73
CA TYR A 295 -0.07 17.10 -14.66
C TYR A 295 -0.20 16.10 -15.81
N SER A 296 -0.43 14.84 -15.46
CA SER A 296 -0.51 13.72 -16.40
C SER A 296 -1.74 13.78 -17.33
N GLY A 297 -2.70 14.65 -17.05
CA GLY A 297 -3.86 14.89 -17.88
C GLY A 297 -5.10 14.10 -17.48
N VAL A 298 -6.27 14.65 -17.83
CA VAL A 298 -7.61 14.17 -17.44
C VAL A 298 -7.86 12.69 -17.75
N GLY A 299 -7.30 12.15 -18.84
CA GLY A 299 -7.50 10.76 -19.26
C GLY A 299 -6.54 9.75 -18.59
N TYR A 300 -5.56 10.20 -17.81
CA TYR A 300 -4.47 9.36 -17.33
C TYR A 300 -4.94 8.32 -16.30
N SER A 301 -5.58 8.78 -15.21
CA SER A 301 -6.18 7.99 -14.14
C SER A 301 -7.52 8.57 -13.72
N HIS A 302 -8.29 7.84 -12.90
CA HIS A 302 -9.49 8.39 -12.29
C HIS A 302 -9.15 9.57 -11.38
N GLY A 303 -8.05 9.49 -10.61
CA GLY A 303 -7.59 10.60 -9.77
C GLY A 303 -7.37 11.89 -10.58
N ASP A 304 -6.76 11.78 -11.76
CA ASP A 304 -6.51 12.92 -12.64
C ASP A 304 -7.82 13.54 -13.17
N ASP A 305 -8.77 12.72 -13.63
CA ASP A 305 -10.11 13.18 -14.01
C ASP A 305 -10.78 13.94 -12.85
N ARG A 306 -10.67 13.40 -11.63
CA ARG A 306 -11.25 14.03 -10.44
C ARG A 306 -10.59 15.37 -10.09
N TYR A 307 -9.26 15.49 -10.21
CA TYR A 307 -8.60 16.79 -10.06
C TYR A 307 -9.10 17.81 -11.08
N HIS A 308 -9.23 17.42 -12.34
CA HIS A 308 -9.80 18.29 -13.38
C HIS A 308 -11.24 18.71 -13.07
N PHE A 309 -12.09 17.78 -12.63
CA PHE A 309 -13.46 18.08 -12.21
C PHE A 309 -13.50 19.11 -11.06
N HIS A 310 -12.65 18.94 -10.04
CA HIS A 310 -12.64 19.82 -8.87
C HIS A 310 -11.99 21.19 -9.13
N ALA A 311 -11.23 21.34 -10.21
CA ALA A 311 -10.75 22.65 -10.68
C ALA A 311 -11.86 23.50 -11.33
N GLN A 312 -12.95 22.88 -11.79
CA GLN A 312 -14.01 23.61 -12.50
C GLN A 312 -14.79 24.55 -11.58
N VAL A 313 -15.21 25.69 -12.13
CA VAL A 313 -16.04 26.69 -11.44
C VAL A 313 -17.33 26.06 -10.92
N GLY A 314 -17.65 26.31 -9.64
CA GLY A 314 -18.86 25.80 -9.00
C GLY A 314 -18.82 24.32 -8.59
N SER A 315 -17.70 23.60 -8.85
CA SER A 315 -17.56 22.22 -8.40
C SER A 315 -17.45 22.13 -6.87
N PRO A 316 -18.02 21.09 -6.24
CA PRO A 316 -17.92 20.92 -4.80
C PRO A 316 -16.47 20.65 -4.37
N PRO A 317 -16.05 21.10 -3.18
CA PRO A 317 -14.66 21.03 -2.70
C PRO A 317 -14.23 19.65 -2.20
N GLY A 318 -15.00 18.60 -2.48
CA GLY A 318 -14.73 17.25 -1.97
C GLY A 318 -14.63 17.16 -0.45
N ASN A 319 -14.08 16.05 0.04
CA ASN A 319 -13.78 15.85 1.45
C ASN A 319 -12.42 15.11 1.60
N LEU A 320 -11.95 14.90 2.83
CA LEU A 320 -10.67 14.22 3.07
C LEU A 320 -10.58 12.83 2.43
N MET A 321 -11.71 12.12 2.31
CA MET A 321 -11.78 10.83 1.62
C MET A 321 -11.62 10.99 0.11
N THR A 322 -12.23 12.02 -0.51
CA THR A 322 -12.01 12.39 -1.92
C THR A 322 -10.52 12.56 -2.22
N TRP A 323 -9.84 13.37 -1.40
CA TRP A 323 -8.43 13.70 -1.63
C TRP A 323 -7.49 12.53 -1.38
N ARG A 324 -7.85 11.63 -0.45
CA ARG A 324 -7.16 10.36 -0.27
C ARG A 324 -7.34 9.45 -1.48
N ARG A 325 -8.58 9.30 -1.97
CA ARG A 325 -8.91 8.46 -3.12
C ARG A 325 -8.13 8.91 -4.37
N ASP A 326 -8.20 10.20 -4.70
CA ASP A 326 -7.65 10.72 -5.96
C ASP A 326 -6.12 10.62 -5.99
N ALA A 327 -5.47 10.95 -4.86
CA ALA A 327 -4.03 10.80 -4.70
C ALA A 327 -3.58 9.34 -4.78
N THR A 328 -4.27 8.42 -4.10
CA THR A 328 -3.96 6.99 -4.15
C THR A 328 -4.20 6.41 -5.54
N ASN A 329 -5.30 6.74 -6.21
CA ASN A 329 -5.61 6.20 -7.55
C ASN A 329 -4.58 6.64 -8.59
N HIS A 330 -4.25 7.93 -8.62
CA HIS A 330 -3.21 8.45 -9.50
C HIS A 330 -1.86 7.78 -9.19
N HIS A 331 -1.47 7.69 -7.91
CA HIS A 331 -0.23 7.05 -7.50
C HIS A 331 -0.14 5.57 -7.92
N LEU A 332 -1.21 4.80 -7.70
CA LEU A 332 -1.26 3.38 -8.10
C LEU A 332 -1.10 3.23 -9.63
N THR A 333 -1.77 4.11 -10.39
CA THR A 333 -1.73 4.14 -11.85
C THR A 333 -0.33 4.49 -12.37
N LEU A 334 0.27 5.56 -11.82
CA LEU A 334 1.61 5.99 -12.18
C LEU A 334 2.63 4.89 -11.88
N THR A 335 2.69 4.44 -10.62
CA THR A 335 3.70 3.49 -10.16
C THR A 335 3.70 2.19 -10.98
N VAL A 336 2.54 1.59 -11.23
CA VAL A 336 2.50 0.34 -12.01
C VAL A 336 2.95 0.55 -13.45
N ARG A 337 2.59 1.67 -14.08
CA ARG A 337 2.98 1.97 -15.48
C ARG A 337 4.46 2.34 -15.59
N THR A 338 5.01 3.09 -14.64
CA THR A 338 6.43 3.46 -14.64
C THR A 338 7.31 2.22 -14.46
N ILE A 339 6.92 1.29 -13.56
CA ILE A 339 7.63 0.00 -13.41
C ILE A 339 7.54 -0.85 -14.69
N LEU A 340 6.38 -0.90 -15.34
CA LEU A 340 6.18 -1.69 -16.55
C LEU A 340 6.94 -1.16 -17.76
N SER A 341 7.09 0.15 -17.87
CA SER A 341 7.84 0.78 -18.95
C SER A 341 9.35 0.75 -18.74
N GLY A 342 9.82 0.45 -17.52
CA GLY A 342 11.24 0.55 -17.16
C GLY A 342 11.76 1.99 -17.12
N ALA A 343 10.85 2.97 -17.03
CA ALA A 343 11.20 4.39 -16.90
C ALA A 343 11.76 4.73 -15.50
N VAL A 344 11.62 3.80 -14.55
CA VAL A 344 12.25 3.78 -13.22
C VAL A 344 12.85 2.41 -12.94
#